data_AF-A0A2V9HJI8-F1
#
_entry.id   AF-A0A2V9HJI8-F1
#
_cell.length_a   1.000
_cell.length_b   1.000
_cell.length_c   1.000
_cell.angle_alpha   90.00
_cell.angle_beta   90.00
_cell.angle_gamma   90.00
#
_symmetry.space_group_name_H-M   'P 1'
#
loop_
_entity.id
_entity.type
_entity.pdbx_description
1 polymer ?
#
loop_
_entity_poly.entity_id
_entity_poly.type
_entity_poly.pdbx_seq_one_letter_code
_entity_poly.pdbx_strand_id
1 'polypeptide(L)' 'MKEATKRSIFRWIHIIFGIPVIGYIYSPFEQIPNYAPATRFVFVPVIVLSGLWMWKGHVLRRLLSKRTKTAQELEA' A
#
# COMPACT_ATOMS: atom_id res chain seq x y z
N MET A 1 16.00 -4.18 -10.44
CA MET A 1 14.76 -3.67 -11.07
C MET A 1 14.78 -2.15 -11.04
N LYS A 2 14.42 -1.46 -12.13
CA LYS A 2 14.35 0.02 -12.13
C LYS A 2 13.34 0.48 -11.06
N GLU A 3 13.67 1.53 -10.32
CA GLU A 3 12.79 2.12 -9.29
C GLU A 3 11.42 2.54 -9.87
N ALA A 4 11.39 2.90 -11.16
CA ALA A 4 10.17 3.16 -11.91
C ALA A 4 9.26 1.93 -12.00
N THR A 5 9.82 0.75 -12.26
CA THR A 5 9.09 -0.52 -12.34
C THR A 5 8.49 -0.89 -10.98
N LYS A 6 9.24 -0.68 -9.90
CA LYS A 6 8.77 -0.95 -8.53
C LYS A 6 7.56 -0.09 -8.17
N ARG A 7 7.57 1.21 -8.49
CA ARG A 7 6.42 2.11 -8.28
C ARG A 7 5.20 1.72 -9.12
N SER A 8 5.43 1.28 -10.36
CA SER A 8 4.35 0.83 -11.24
C SER A 8 3.65 -0.41 -10.67
N ILE A 9 4.42 -1.38 -10.15
CA ILE A 9 3.89 -2.59 -9.50
C ILE A 9 3.01 -2.22 -8.30
N PHE A 10 3.49 -1.38 -7.38
CA PHE A 10 2.67 -0.95 -6.23
C PHE A 10 1.40 -0.21 -6.64
N ARG A 11 1.46 0.62 -7.69
CA ARG A 11 0.28 1.32 -8.23
C ARG A 11 -0.75 0.35 -8.79
N TRP A 12 -0.30 -0.65 -9.55
CA TRP A 12 -1.18 -1.67 -10.10
C TRP A 12 -1.81 -2.55 -9.02
N ILE A 13 -1.04 -2.94 -7.99
CA ILE A 13 -1.58 -3.66 -6.83
C ILE A 13 -2.66 -2.81 -6.16
N HIS A 14 -2.42 -1.52 -5.91
CA HIS A 14 -3.40 -0.64 -5.28
C HIS A 14 -4.70 -0.50 -6.10
N ILE A 15 -4.59 -0.35 -7.42
CA ILE A 15 -5.75 -0.25 -8.31
C ILE A 15 -6.54 -1.56 -8.32
N ILE A 16 -5.87 -2.71 -8.46
CA ILE A 16 -6.53 -4.02 -8.50
C ILE A 16 -7.26 -4.30 -7.17
N PHE A 17 -6.63 -3.99 -6.04
CA PHE A 17 -7.26 -4.17 -4.72
C PHE A 17 -8.38 -3.16 -4.45
N GLY A 18 -8.37 -1.99 -5.11
CA GLY A 18 -9.44 -0.98 -5.03
C GLY A 18 -10.73 -1.37 -5.73
N ILE A 19 -10.66 -2.17 -6.80
CA ILE A 19 -11.83 -2.60 -7.57
C ILE A 19 -12.87 -3.34 -6.69
N PRO A 20 -12.50 -4.33 -5.86
CA PRO A 20 -13.42 -4.97 -4.90
C PRO A 20 -14.11 -4.00 -3.94
N VAL A 21 -13.42 -2.94 -3.49
CA VAL A 21 -14.00 -1.96 -2.57
C VAL A 21 -15.02 -1.06 -3.26
N ILE A 22 -14.74 -0.63 -4.49
CA ILE A 22 -15.72 0.11 -5.31
C ILE A 22 -16.92 -0.78 -5.63
N GLY A 23 -16.67 -2.05 -5.96
CA GLY A 23 -17.71 -3.07 -6.12
C GLY A 23 -18.57 -3.18 -4.85
N TYR A 24 -17.97 -3.23 -3.67
CA TYR A 24 -18.73 -3.27 -2.41
C TYR A 24 -19.58 -2.01 -2.16
N ILE A 25 -19.10 -0.82 -2.54
CA ILE A 25 -19.84 0.44 -2.35
C ILE A 25 -21.04 0.56 -3.32
N TYR A 26 -20.90 0.08 -4.55
CA TYR A 26 -21.88 0.30 -5.62
C TYR A 26 -22.72 -0.93 -6.02
N SER A 27 -22.36 -2.14 -5.57
CA SER A 27 -23.13 -3.36 -5.84
C SER A 27 -23.88 -3.82 -4.59
N PRO A 28 -25.04 -4.50 -4.72
CA PRO A 28 -25.80 -5.06 -3.60
C PRO A 28 -25.10 -6.27 -2.93
N PHE A 29 -23.78 -6.17 -2.69
CA PHE A 29 -23.02 -7.14 -1.91
C PHE A 29 -23.40 -7.15 -0.42
N GLU A 30 -24.22 -6.20 0.04
CA GLU A 30 -24.88 -6.25 1.35
C GLU A 30 -25.66 -7.56 1.57
N GLN A 31 -26.12 -8.20 0.50
CA GLN A 31 -26.87 -9.46 0.59
C GLN A 31 -25.99 -10.71 0.76
N ILE A 32 -24.66 -10.58 0.66
CA ILE A 32 -23.73 -11.71 0.83
C ILE A 32 -23.10 -11.63 2.23
N PRO A 33 -23.59 -12.41 3.22
CA PRO A 33 -23.17 -12.30 4.62
C PRO A 33 -21.66 -12.55 4.85
N ASN A 34 -21.00 -13.25 3.93
CA ASN A 34 -19.56 -13.54 4.02
C ASN A 34 -18.64 -12.49 3.38
N TYR A 35 -19.16 -11.53 2.60
CA TYR A 35 -18.33 -10.53 1.90
C TYR A 35 -18.10 -9.25 2.71
N ALA A 36 -19.05 -8.92 3.60
CA ALA A 36 -19.00 -7.71 4.43
C ALA A 36 -17.77 -7.62 5.38
N PRO A 37 -17.36 -8.67 6.11
CA PRO A 37 -16.19 -8.58 7.00
C PRO A 37 -14.88 -8.57 6.21
N ALA A 38 -14.77 -9.35 5.12
CA ALA A 38 -13.56 -9.42 4.32
C ALA A 38 -13.20 -8.06 3.70
N THR A 39 -14.18 -7.34 3.14
CA THR A 39 -13.94 -6.00 2.58
C THR A 39 -13.43 -5.02 3.64
N ARG A 40 -14.06 -5.01 4.82
CA ARG A 40 -13.75 -4.05 5.89
C ARG A 40 -12.43 -4.34 6.60
N PHE A 41 -12.09 -5.60 6.85
CA PHE A 41 -10.92 -5.99 7.64
C PHE A 41 -9.71 -6.45 6.82
N VAL A 42 -9.87 -6.72 5.52
CA VAL A 42 -8.76 -7.13 4.65
C VAL A 42 -8.53 -6.11 3.55
N PHE A 43 -9.53 -5.85 2.71
CA PHE A 43 -9.33 -5.00 1.52
C PHE A 43 -9.09 -3.54 1.88
N VAL A 44 -9.88 -2.96 2.79
CA VAL A 44 -9.69 -1.57 3.25
C VAL A 44 -8.30 -1.35 3.87
N PRO A 45 -7.84 -2.13 4.87
CA PRO A 45 -6.51 -1.92 5.44
C PRO A 45 -5.38 -2.19 4.43
N VAL A 46 -5.50 -3.17 3.53
CA VAL A 46 -4.50 -3.41 2.47
C VAL A 46 -4.40 -2.24 1.50
N ILE A 47 -5.52 -1.63 1.09
CA ILE A 47 -5.55 -0.42 0.26
C ILE A 47 -4.94 0.76 1.02
N VAL A 48 -5.31 0.96 2.28
CA VAL A 48 -4.80 2.07 3.09
C VAL A 48 -3.28 1.94 3.30
N LEU A 49 -2.79 0.75 3.63
CA LEU A 49 -1.37 0.47 3.78
C LEU A 49 -0.60 0.64 2.47
N SER A 50 -1.14 0.14 1.34
CA SER A 50 -0.51 0.31 0.02
C SER A 50 -0.52 1.78 -0.45
N GLY A 51 -1.59 2.53 -0.16
CA GLY A 51 -1.70 3.97 -0.41
C GLY A 51 -0.71 4.78 0.43
N LEU A 52 -0.63 4.52 1.73
CA LEU A 52 0.37 5.11 2.63
C LEU A 52 1.79 4.79 2.18
N TRP A 53 2.05 3.55 1.75
CA TRP A 53 3.34 3.14 1.22
C TRP A 53 3.71 3.86 -0.07
N MET A 54 2.77 4.11 -0.98
CA MET A 54 3.01 4.91 -2.18
C MET A 54 3.24 6.39 -1.87
N TRP A 55 2.50 6.95 -0.90
CA TRP A 55 2.59 8.36 -0.52
C TRP A 55 3.90 8.67 0.24
N LYS A 56 4.23 7.90 1.28
CA LYS A 56 5.44 8.11 2.08
C LYS A 56 6.63 7.21 1.73
N GLY A 57 6.52 6.31 0.75
CA GLY A 57 7.65 5.46 0.34
C GLY A 57 8.88 6.27 -0.10
N HIS A 58 8.69 7.46 -0.67
CA HIS A 58 9.79 8.38 -1.00
C HIS A 58 10.46 8.96 0.25
N VAL A 59 9.68 9.28 1.29
CA VAL A 59 10.15 9.84 2.56
C VAL A 59 10.82 8.76 3.42
N LEU A 60 10.26 7.56 3.46
CA LEU A 60 10.81 6.41 4.19
C LEU A 60 12.19 6.02 3.63
N ARG A 61 12.35 5.97 2.30
CA ARG A 61 13.65 5.73 1.66
C ARG A 61 14.66 6.84 1.97
N ARG A 62 14.20 8.10 2.08
CA ARG A 62 15.04 9.24 2.44
C ARG A 62 15.48 9.20 3.91
N LEU A 63 14.63 8.73 4.82
CA LEU A 63 14.95 8.55 6.24
C LEU A 63 15.89 7.36 6.48
N LEU A 64 15.65 6.22 5.82
CA LEU A 64 16.55 5.06 5.88
C LEU A 64 17.95 5.37 5.32
N SER A 65 18.03 6.11 4.21
CA SER A 65 19.31 6.48 3.61
C SER A 65 20.13 7.46 4.48
N LYS A 66 19.47 8.29 5.30
CA LYS A 66 20.17 9.10 6.32
C LYS A 66 20.73 8.24 7.44
N ARG A 67 19.99 7.24 7.90
CA ARG A 67 20.40 6.35 8.99
C ARG A 67 21.64 5.53 8.65
N THR A 68 21.76 5.08 7.39
CA THR A 68 22.95 4.35 6.92
C THR A 68 24.21 5.22 6.91
N LYS A 69 24.11 6.50 6.51
CA LYS A 69 25.25 7.41 6.54
C LYS A 69 25.73 7.70 7.97
N THR A 70 24.79 7.95 8.89
CA THR A 70 25.13 8.22 10.29
C THR A 70 25.76 7.01 11.00
N ALA A 71 25.33 5.79 10.68
CA ALA A 71 25.96 4.58 11.22
C ALA A 71 27.40 4.40 10.70
N GLN A 72 27.64 4.73 9.43
CA GLN A 72 28.95 4.61 8.80
C GLN A 72 29.96 5.69 9.25
N GLU A 73 29.47 6.85 9.71
CA GLU A 73 30.29 7.95 10.25
C GLU A 73 30.62 7.78 11.74
N LEU A 74 29.85 6.98 12.47
CA LEU A 74 30.12 6.64 13.88
C LEU A 74 31.10 5.46 14.04
N GLU A 75 31.35 4.70 12.97
CA GLU A 75 32.31 3.58 12.93
C GLU A 75 33.66 3.95 12.29
N ALA A 76 33.83 5.19 11.80
CA ALA A 76 35.06 5.70 11.18
C ALA A 76 35.77 6.72 12.07
#